data_AF-A0A520S5P6-F1
#
_entry.id   AF-A0A520S5P6-F1
#
_cell.length_a   1.000
_cell.length_b   1.000
_cell.length_c   1.000
_cell.angle_alpha   90.00
_cell.angle_beta   90.00
_cell.angle_gamma   90.00
#
_symmetry.space_group_name_H-M   'P 1'
#
loop_
_entity.id
_entity.type
_entity.pdbx_description
1 polymer ?
#
loop_
_entity_poly.entity_id
_entity_poly.type
_entity_poly.pdbx_seq_one_letter_code
_entity_poly.pdbx_strand_id
1 'polypeptide(L)' 'MHKASASTRVGPWGNDGRLNLRYMKSVRRIAAHTVGITGFGDIGRAVANRIRGFGPAKIVAHHPYVH' A
#
# COMPACT_ATOMS: atom_id res chain seq x y z
N MET A 1 3.87 -4.43 -7.28
CA MET A 1 5.25 -4.87 -6.99
C MET A 1 6.10 -5.07 -8.24
N HIS A 2 5.53 -5.44 -9.39
CA HIS A 2 6.29 -5.78 -10.60
C HIS A 2 7.25 -4.68 -11.13
N LYS A 3 6.84 -3.40 -11.09
CA LYS A 3 7.57 -2.32 -11.80
C LYS A 3 8.92 -1.96 -11.17
N ALA A 4 9.01 -1.84 -9.84
CA ALA A 4 10.27 -1.47 -9.17
C ALA A 4 11.28 -2.63 -9.19
N SER A 5 10.82 -3.87 -9.01
CA SER A 5 11.68 -5.06 -9.12
C SER A 5 12.17 -5.26 -10.56
N ALA A 6 11.29 -5.09 -11.56
CA ALA A 6 11.66 -5.16 -12.97
C ALA A 6 12.62 -4.03 -13.38
N SER A 7 12.37 -2.79 -12.91
CA SER A 7 13.28 -1.68 -13.18
C SER A 7 14.64 -1.91 -12.54
N THR A 8 14.71 -2.40 -11.31
CA THR A 8 16.00 -2.70 -10.68
C THR A 8 16.78 -3.77 -11.44
N ARG A 9 16.10 -4.83 -11.89
CA ARG A 9 16.70 -5.93 -12.67
C ARG A 9 17.38 -5.47 -13.95
N VAL A 10 16.86 -4.44 -14.63
CA VAL A 10 17.42 -3.94 -15.89
C VAL A 10 18.54 -2.91 -15.72
N GLY A 11 19.01 -2.67 -14.48
CA GLY A 11 20.14 -1.78 -14.17
C GLY A 11 19.91 -0.27 -13.89
N PRO A 12 18.76 0.39 -14.11
CA PRO A 12 18.59 1.83 -13.88
C PRO A 12 18.69 2.26 -12.41
N TRP A 13 18.69 1.33 -11.45
CA TRP A 13 18.93 1.66 -10.04
C TRP A 13 20.25 2.43 -9.84
N GLY A 14 21.34 1.99 -10.48
CA GLY A 14 22.64 2.67 -10.41
C GLY A 14 22.85 3.71 -11.52
N ASN A 15 22.20 3.51 -12.66
CA ASN A 15 22.57 4.20 -13.90
C ASN A 15 21.61 5.32 -14.31
N ASP A 16 20.41 5.41 -13.72
CA ASP A 16 19.42 6.43 -14.07
C ASP A 16 18.73 7.02 -12.83
N GLY A 17 19.37 8.03 -12.23
CA GLY A 17 18.84 8.75 -11.08
C GLY A 17 17.51 9.47 -11.35
N ARG A 18 17.20 9.84 -12.61
CA ARG A 18 15.94 10.52 -12.95
C ARG A 18 14.77 9.53 -12.95
N LEU A 19 14.96 8.33 -13.46
CA LEU A 19 13.96 7.26 -13.37
C LEU A 19 13.70 6.86 -11.91
N ASN A 20 14.76 6.73 -11.10
CA ASN A 20 14.61 6.40 -9.68
C ASN A 20 13.82 7.47 -8.92
N LEU A 21 14.11 8.76 -9.16
CA LEU A 21 13.37 9.86 -8.56
C LEU A 21 11.88 9.84 -8.96
N ARG A 22 11.57 9.54 -10.23
CA ARG A 22 10.18 9.39 -10.70
C ARG A 22 9.47 8.23 -10.00
N TYR A 23 10.14 7.09 -9.83
CA TYR A 23 9.58 5.96 -9.09
C TYR A 23 9.34 6.32 -7.61
N MET A 24 10.29 6.97 -6.95
CA MET A 24 10.11 7.39 -5.55
C MET A 24 8.97 8.41 -5.38
N LYS A 25 8.72 9.28 -6.36
CA LYS A 25 7.57 10.18 -6.35
C LYS A 25 6.22 9.47 -6.53
N SER A 26 6.22 8.26 -7.10
CA SER A 26 5.00 7.47 -7.31
C SER A 26 4.56 6.66 -6.09
N VAL A 27 5.45 6.44 -5.12
CA VAL A 27 5.11 5.72 -3.89
C VAL A 27 4.53 6.67 -2.85
N ARG A 28 3.56 6.18 -2.08
CA ARG A 28 2.91 6.95 -1.01
C ARG A 28 3.04 6.22 0.30
N ARG A 29 3.30 6.98 1.36
CA ARG A 29 3.30 6.46 2.74
C ARG A 29 1.88 6.01 3.10
N ILE A 30 1.77 4.87 3.80
CA ILE A 30 0.48 4.37 4.32
C ILE A 30 0.09 5.13 5.59
N ALA A 31 1.07 5.48 6.43
CA ALA A 31 0.82 6.23 7.66
C ALA A 31 0.11 7.56 7.38
N ALA A 32 -0.71 7.99 8.34
CA ALA A 32 -1.56 9.18 8.26
C ALA A 32 -2.64 9.18 7.15
N HIS A 33 -2.82 8.08 6.41
CA HIS A 33 -3.89 7.95 5.43
C HIS A 33 -5.09 7.16 5.99
N THR A 34 -6.26 7.38 5.39
CA THR A 34 -7.43 6.54 5.62
C THR A 34 -7.38 5.30 4.73
N VAL A 35 -7.60 4.13 5.33
CA VAL A 35 -7.70 2.86 4.62
C VAL A 35 -9.15 2.36 4.69
N GLY A 36 -9.73 2.08 3.52
CA GLY A 36 -11.06 1.47 3.39
C GLY A 36 -10.97 -0.03 3.13
N ILE A 37 -11.81 -0.82 3.80
CA ILE A 37 -11.93 -2.27 3.61
C ILE A 37 -13.38 -2.60 3.22
N THR A 38 -13.59 -3.13 2.02
CA THR A 38 -14.89 -3.62 1.56
C THR A 38 -14.93 -5.14 1.72
N GLY A 39 -15.89 -5.64 2.50
CA GLY A 39 -15.95 -7.05 2.92
C GLY A 39 -15.17 -7.27 4.22
N PHE A 40 -15.86 -7.13 5.35
CA PHE A 40 -15.33 -7.29 6.71
C PHE A 40 -15.60 -8.66 7.36
N GLY A 41 -15.41 -9.75 6.60
CA GLY A 41 -15.36 -11.12 7.15
C GLY A 41 -14.02 -11.42 7.84
N ASP A 42 -13.66 -12.70 7.98
CA ASP A 42 -12.42 -13.08 8.70
C ASP A 42 -11.15 -12.53 8.04
N ILE A 43 -11.12 -12.49 6.70
CA ILE A 43 -10.00 -11.88 5.96
C ILE A 43 -9.94 -10.37 6.22
N GLY A 44 -11.07 -9.66 6.11
CA GLY A 44 -11.14 -8.21 6.34
C GLY A 44 -10.69 -7.82 7.74
N ARG A 45 -11.10 -8.59 8.76
CA ARG A 45 -10.63 -8.44 10.14
C ARG A 45 -9.13 -8.66 10.26
N ALA A 46 -8.62 -9.75 9.68
CA ALA A 46 -7.20 -10.07 9.74
C ALA A 46 -6.32 -9.03 9.00
N VAL A 47 -6.81 -8.49 7.89
CA VAL A 47 -6.15 -7.39 7.16
C VAL A 47 -6.17 -6.10 7.99
N ALA A 48 -7.31 -5.72 8.58
CA ALA A 48 -7.40 -4.53 9.43
C ALA A 48 -6.41 -4.59 10.60
N ASN A 49 -6.31 -5.75 11.27
CA ASN A 49 -5.37 -5.94 12.37
C ASN A 49 -3.92 -5.72 11.95
N ARG A 50 -3.52 -6.22 10.76
CA ARG A 50 -2.15 -6.04 10.25
C ARG A 50 -1.89 -4.61 9.80
N ILE A 51 -2.86 -3.97 9.14
CA ILE A 51 -2.72 -2.61 8.62
C ILE A 51 -2.54 -1.58 9.76
N ARG A 52 -3.07 -1.83 10.96
CA ARG A 52 -2.81 -0.97 12.14
C ARG A 52 -1.33 -0.77 12.43
N GLY A 53 -0.49 -1.80 12.21
CA GLY A 53 0.96 -1.71 12.40
C GLY A 53 1.66 -0.71 11.48
N PHE A 54 0.99 -0.26 10.40
CA PHE A 54 1.53 0.73 9.45
C PHE A 54 1.14 2.18 9.78
N GLY A 55 0.41 2.40 10.87
CA GLY A 55 0.03 3.73 11.37
C GLY A 55 -0.93 4.56 10.50
N PRO A 56 -1.96 3.96 9.85
CA PRO A 56 -2.98 4.75 9.15
C PRO A 56 -3.68 5.71 10.11
N ALA A 57 -4.14 6.87 9.62
CA ALA A 57 -4.92 7.80 10.43
C ALA A 57 -6.29 7.22 10.81
N LYS A 58 -6.90 6.46 9.91
CA LYS A 58 -8.21 5.86 10.10
C LYS A 58 -8.34 4.57 9.29
N ILE A 59 -9.04 3.59 9.87
CA ILE A 59 -9.48 2.38 9.15
C ILE A 59 -11.01 2.41 9.14
N VAL A 60 -11.60 2.34 7.96
CA VAL A 60 -13.06 2.25 7.77
C VAL A 60 -13.39 0.94 7.07
N ALA A 61 -14.45 0.27 7.50
CA ALA A 61 -14.87 -1.00 6.92
C ALA A 61 -16.36 -0.94 6.55
N HIS A 62 -16.71 -1.59 5.43
CA HIS A 62 -18.09 -1.73 4.97
C HIS A 62 -18.38 -3.19 4.61
N HIS A 63 -19.48 -3.73 5.13
CA HIS A 63 -19.98 -5.06 4.80
C HIS A 63 -21.52 -5.02 4.71
N PRO A 64 -22.12 -5.20 3.53
CA PRO A 64 -23.56 -4.97 3.34
C PRO A 64 -24.47 -5.95 4.10
N TYR A 65 -23.93 -7.10 4.51
CA TYR A 65 -24.66 -8.13 5.27
C TYR A 65 -24.44 -8.08 6.79
N VAL A 66 -23.78 -7.05 7.31
CA VAL A 66 -23.62 -6.86 8.76
C VAL A 66 -24.36 -5.57 9.11
N HIS A 67 -25.44 -5.69 9.88
CA HIS A 67 -26.21 -4.57 10.41
C HIS A 67 -25.54 -4.02 11.68
#